data_AF-A0A251Z828-F1
#
_entry.id   AF-A0A251Z828-F1
#
_cell.length_a   1.000
_cell.length_b   1.000
_cell.length_c   1.000
_cell.angle_alpha   90.00
_cell.angle_beta   90.00
_cell.angle_gamma   90.00
#
_symmetry.space_group_name_H-M   'P 1'
#
loop_
_entity.id
_entity.type
_entity.pdbx_description
1 polymer ?
#
loop_
_entity_poly.entity_id
_entity_poly.type
_entity_poly.pdbx_seq_one_letter_code
_entity_poly.pdbx_strand_id
1 'polypeptide(L)'
;MDTRAFKRSLHHSERYNRRGFGRAEEVASSLEEAYQSDLIQSLRDNGYQLQQGRVTIRLAQAFGFCWGVERAVAIAYETRRHYPTERIWITNEIIHNPSVNAHLRQMDVLFIPVEGGVKDFSAVEKGDVVILPAFGATVQEMQLLNELGCHIVDTTCPWVSKVWNSVERHKKESFTSVIHGKVKHEETLATSSFAGTYLVVLDLAEAQLVCDYILGNGNRSSFLEKFAGATSPGFDPNLDLVRIGVANQTTMLKSETEEIGRLFERTLLRRYGPTELNNHFLAFNTICDATQERQDAMFSLVDEPLDLMVVIGGYNSSNTTHLQEIAISRGIASVHIDAPERIGPGNCVEHKPLGGELTTMSPFLPQGPLRIGITSGASTPDRVVEGVIDRLLQLSEL
;
A
#
# COMPACT_ATOMS: atom_id res chain seq x y z
N MET A 1 3.35 15.98 22.49
CA MET A 1 2.39 16.75 21.67
C MET A 1 1.10 15.97 21.54
N ASP A 2 -0.05 16.63 21.70
CA ASP A 2 -1.37 16.01 21.55
C ASP A 2 -1.77 15.98 20.06
N THR A 3 -1.48 14.86 19.40
CA THR A 3 -1.78 14.59 17.99
C THR A 3 -3.27 14.67 17.70
N ARG A 4 -4.11 14.28 18.67
CA ARG A 4 -5.56 14.26 18.52
C ARG A 4 -6.14 15.67 18.57
N ALA A 5 -5.64 16.51 19.48
CA ALA A 5 -6.02 17.91 19.55
C ALA A 5 -5.63 18.66 18.26
N PHE A 6 -4.41 18.43 17.76
CA PHE A 6 -3.96 19.00 16.48
C PHE A 6 -4.86 18.57 15.31
N LYS A 7 -5.10 17.25 15.13
CA LYS A 7 -5.96 16.72 14.07
C LYS A 7 -7.36 17.31 14.13
N ARG A 8 -7.93 17.43 15.35
CA ARG A 8 -9.23 18.09 15.54
C ARG A 8 -9.17 19.55 15.08
N SER A 9 -8.15 20.32 15.48
CA SER A 9 -7.98 21.70 15.02
C SER A 9 -7.86 21.79 13.51
N LEU A 10 -7.06 20.91 12.90
CA LEU A 10 -6.83 20.88 11.45
C LEU A 10 -8.14 20.61 10.70
N HIS A 11 -8.94 19.64 11.15
CA HIS A 11 -10.23 19.31 10.53
C HIS A 11 -11.28 20.43 10.58
N HIS A 12 -11.12 21.41 11.48
CA HIS A 12 -12.01 22.59 11.55
C HIS A 12 -11.45 23.80 10.81
N SER A 13 -10.24 23.69 10.24
CA SER A 13 -9.63 24.73 9.42
C SER A 13 -10.35 24.84 8.08
N GLU A 14 -10.65 26.06 7.64
CA GLU A 14 -11.19 26.32 6.29
C GLU A 14 -10.21 25.95 5.18
N ARG A 15 -8.91 25.82 5.52
CA ARG A 15 -7.84 25.43 4.60
C ARG A 15 -7.58 23.92 4.59
N TYR A 16 -8.45 23.11 5.17
CA TYR A 16 -8.33 21.66 5.15
C TYR A 16 -9.56 21.03 4.51
N ASN A 17 -9.35 20.29 3.42
CA ASN A 17 -10.41 19.56 2.74
C ASN A 17 -10.09 18.06 2.67
N ARG A 18 -11.04 17.23 3.09
CA ARG A 18 -11.00 15.77 2.95
C ARG A 18 -12.21 15.21 2.19
N ARG A 19 -13.20 16.02 1.87
CA ARG A 19 -14.49 15.55 1.32
C ARG A 19 -14.53 15.54 -0.22
N GLY A 20 -13.51 16.07 -0.89
CA GLY A 20 -13.58 16.42 -2.30
C GLY A 20 -14.21 17.79 -2.49
N PHE A 21 -14.45 18.20 -3.75
CA PHE A 21 -14.96 19.53 -4.07
C PHE A 21 -16.37 19.49 -4.66
N GLY A 22 -17.03 18.32 -4.63
CA GLY A 22 -18.36 18.13 -5.20
C GLY A 22 -18.37 18.20 -6.72
N ARG A 23 -17.24 17.90 -7.36
CA ARG A 23 -17.03 17.99 -8.82
C ARG A 23 -16.77 16.62 -9.46
N ALA A 24 -17.21 15.55 -8.80
CA ALA A 24 -17.01 14.18 -9.28
C ALA A 24 -17.56 13.97 -10.70
N GLU A 25 -18.74 14.52 -11.01
CA GLU A 25 -19.33 14.42 -12.35
C GLU A 25 -18.51 15.18 -13.42
N GLU A 26 -17.89 16.31 -13.07
CA GLU A 26 -17.07 17.09 -14.01
C GLU A 26 -15.75 16.38 -14.38
N VAL A 27 -15.25 15.50 -13.52
CA VAL A 27 -13.98 14.78 -13.75
C VAL A 27 -14.18 13.34 -14.17
N ALA A 28 -15.42 12.83 -14.12
CA ALA A 28 -15.75 11.43 -14.42
C ALA A 28 -15.27 11.02 -15.81
N SER A 29 -15.59 11.80 -16.84
CA SER A 29 -15.18 11.47 -18.21
C SER A 29 -13.66 11.38 -18.36
N SER A 30 -12.90 12.30 -17.76
CA SER A 30 -11.44 12.25 -17.79
C SER A 30 -10.86 11.04 -17.06
N LEU A 31 -11.50 10.57 -15.98
CA LEU A 31 -11.07 9.38 -15.25
C LEU A 31 -11.38 8.10 -16.02
N GLU A 32 -12.58 7.99 -16.59
CA GLU A 32 -12.98 6.88 -17.48
C GLU A 32 -12.04 6.81 -18.69
N GLU A 33 -11.84 7.94 -19.35
CA GLU A 33 -10.91 8.11 -20.48
C GLU A 33 -9.44 7.92 -20.11
N ALA A 34 -9.07 7.82 -18.84
CA ALA A 34 -7.68 7.59 -18.44
C ALA A 34 -7.45 6.15 -17.96
N TYR A 35 -8.46 5.53 -17.32
CA TYR A 35 -8.22 4.36 -16.47
C TYR A 35 -9.15 3.17 -16.73
N GLN A 36 -10.30 3.35 -17.37
CA GLN A 36 -11.25 2.25 -17.66
C GLN A 36 -10.99 1.57 -19.01
N SER A 37 -11.44 0.32 -19.13
CA SER A 37 -11.22 -0.56 -20.28
C SER A 37 -12.47 -1.39 -20.60
N ASP A 38 -12.91 -1.34 -21.86
CA ASP A 38 -14.02 -2.16 -22.38
C ASP A 38 -13.65 -3.65 -22.46
N LEU A 39 -12.38 -3.97 -22.74
CA LEU A 39 -11.88 -5.35 -22.74
C LEU A 39 -11.99 -5.96 -21.34
N ILE A 40 -11.58 -5.20 -20.32
CA ILE A 40 -11.66 -5.66 -18.94
C ILE A 40 -13.12 -5.84 -18.51
N GLN A 41 -14.02 -4.93 -18.90
CA GLN A 41 -15.45 -5.11 -18.64
C GLN A 41 -15.99 -6.39 -19.30
N SER A 42 -15.64 -6.62 -20.57
CA SER A 42 -16.02 -7.84 -21.30
C SER A 42 -15.47 -9.10 -20.64
N LEU A 43 -14.27 -9.06 -20.09
CA LEU A 43 -13.68 -10.17 -19.32
C LEU A 43 -14.45 -10.47 -18.04
N ARG A 44 -14.86 -9.43 -17.29
CA ARG A 44 -15.69 -9.59 -16.08
C ARG A 44 -17.02 -10.28 -16.43
N ASP A 45 -17.66 -9.85 -17.51
CA ASP A 45 -18.95 -10.39 -17.96
C ASP A 45 -18.82 -11.84 -18.46
N ASN A 46 -17.65 -12.22 -18.99
CA ASN A 46 -17.34 -13.57 -19.47
C ASN A 46 -16.67 -14.47 -18.42
N GLY A 47 -16.92 -14.22 -17.13
CA GLY A 47 -16.42 -15.08 -16.06
C GLY A 47 -14.90 -15.06 -15.90
N TYR A 48 -14.27 -13.92 -16.18
CA TYR A 48 -12.84 -13.66 -16.01
C TYR A 48 -11.93 -14.52 -16.90
N GLN A 49 -12.42 -14.92 -18.07
CA GLN A 49 -11.70 -15.76 -19.01
C GLN A 49 -11.73 -15.19 -20.44
N LEU A 50 -10.59 -15.25 -21.11
CA LEU A 50 -10.46 -14.99 -22.55
C LEU A 50 -9.60 -16.09 -23.16
N GLN A 51 -10.01 -16.60 -24.32
CA GLN A 51 -9.23 -17.58 -25.08
C GLN A 51 -9.04 -17.08 -26.50
N GLN A 52 -7.78 -16.99 -26.93
CA GLN A 52 -7.41 -16.62 -28.29
C GLN A 52 -6.18 -17.41 -28.74
N GLY A 53 -6.31 -18.11 -29.85
CA GLY A 53 -5.27 -19.01 -30.35
C GLY A 53 -4.86 -20.05 -29.30
N ARG A 54 -3.56 -20.11 -29.00
CA ARG A 54 -2.98 -21.03 -28.01
C ARG A 54 -3.05 -20.53 -26.56
N VAL A 55 -3.44 -19.28 -26.34
CA VAL A 55 -3.41 -18.64 -25.01
C VAL A 55 -4.81 -18.60 -24.42
N THR A 56 -4.91 -19.05 -23.18
CA THR A 56 -6.07 -18.88 -22.31
C THR A 56 -5.67 -17.95 -21.16
N ILE A 57 -6.28 -16.77 -21.10
CA ILE A 57 -6.12 -15.83 -20.01
C ILE A 57 -7.16 -16.12 -18.93
N ARG A 58 -6.70 -16.13 -17.67
CA ARG A 58 -7.52 -16.20 -16.47
C ARG A 58 -7.24 -14.99 -15.61
N LEU A 59 -8.20 -14.09 -15.51
CA LEU A 59 -8.07 -12.88 -14.71
C LEU A 59 -8.51 -13.18 -13.27
N ALA A 60 -7.82 -12.62 -12.28
CA ALA A 60 -8.29 -12.69 -10.89
C ALA A 60 -9.68 -12.04 -10.78
N GLN A 61 -10.52 -12.52 -9.87
CA GLN A 61 -11.87 -11.97 -9.69
C GLN A 61 -11.87 -10.59 -9.03
N ALA A 62 -10.84 -10.30 -8.23
CA ALA A 62 -10.56 -8.98 -7.67
C ALA A 62 -9.15 -8.54 -8.06
N PHE A 63 -9.06 -7.39 -8.73
CA PHE A 63 -7.84 -6.76 -9.22
C PHE A 63 -8.14 -5.29 -9.51
N GLY A 64 -7.14 -4.53 -9.95
CA GLY A 64 -7.31 -3.16 -10.42
C GLY A 64 -7.41 -2.15 -9.27
N PHE A 65 -7.93 -0.96 -9.54
CA PHE A 65 -8.15 0.07 -8.52
C PHE A 65 -9.05 -0.42 -7.37
N CYS A 66 -8.69 -0.06 -6.14
CA CYS A 66 -9.62 -0.16 -5.01
C CYS A 66 -10.33 1.16 -4.77
N TRP A 67 -11.45 1.13 -4.06
CA TRP A 67 -12.23 2.33 -3.75
C TRP A 67 -11.40 3.47 -3.10
N GLY A 68 -10.46 3.11 -2.21
CA GLY A 68 -9.59 4.11 -1.58
C GLY A 68 -8.68 4.83 -2.58
N VAL A 69 -8.22 4.11 -3.60
CA VAL A 69 -7.43 4.65 -4.71
C VAL A 69 -8.29 5.48 -5.65
N GLU A 70 -9.44 4.97 -6.10
CA GLU A 70 -10.39 5.70 -6.96
C GLU A 70 -10.76 7.04 -6.34
N ARG A 71 -11.12 7.03 -5.06
CA ARG A 71 -11.44 8.23 -4.30
C ARG A 71 -10.26 9.20 -4.25
N ALA A 72 -9.03 8.71 -4.01
CA ALA A 72 -7.86 9.58 -3.90
C ALA A 72 -7.52 10.25 -5.24
N VAL A 73 -7.56 9.47 -6.32
CA VAL A 73 -7.33 9.97 -7.68
C VAL A 73 -8.44 10.96 -8.08
N ALA A 74 -9.71 10.63 -7.82
CA ALA A 74 -10.83 11.54 -8.12
C ALA A 74 -10.66 12.89 -7.40
N ILE A 75 -10.36 12.88 -6.09
CA ILE A 75 -10.13 14.12 -5.34
C ILE A 75 -8.94 14.89 -5.92
N ALA A 76 -7.87 14.23 -6.38
CA ALA A 76 -6.74 14.92 -7.00
C ALA A 76 -7.13 15.62 -8.33
N TYR A 77 -7.95 14.99 -9.16
CA TYR A 77 -8.51 15.60 -10.38
C TYR A 77 -9.45 16.76 -10.04
N GLU A 78 -10.34 16.57 -9.07
CA GLU A 78 -11.21 17.65 -8.57
C GLU A 78 -10.39 18.83 -8.02
N THR A 79 -9.25 18.56 -7.39
CA THR A 79 -8.35 19.56 -6.82
C THR A 79 -7.80 20.47 -7.92
N ARG A 80 -7.29 19.90 -9.02
CA ARG A 80 -6.85 20.72 -10.17
C ARG A 80 -8.00 21.49 -10.80
N ARG A 81 -9.18 20.89 -10.92
CA ARG A 81 -10.37 21.55 -11.48
C ARG A 81 -10.87 22.71 -10.61
N HIS A 82 -10.77 22.56 -9.29
CA HIS A 82 -11.17 23.57 -8.32
C HIS A 82 -10.14 24.71 -8.23
N TYR A 83 -8.85 24.39 -8.33
CA TYR A 83 -7.73 25.32 -8.30
C TYR A 83 -7.03 25.37 -9.67
N PRO A 84 -7.64 26.05 -10.66
CA PRO A 84 -7.17 26.01 -12.05
C PRO A 84 -5.82 26.72 -12.25
N THR A 85 -5.44 27.64 -11.34
CA THR A 85 -4.26 28.51 -11.53
C THR A 85 -3.22 28.39 -10.41
N GLU A 86 -3.64 27.90 -9.26
CA GLU A 86 -2.82 27.79 -8.08
C GLU A 86 -1.78 26.69 -8.26
N ARG A 87 -0.63 26.87 -7.61
CA ARG A 87 0.38 25.82 -7.53
C ARG A 87 -0.14 24.72 -6.62
N ILE A 88 -0.18 23.51 -7.16
CA ILE A 88 -0.62 22.33 -6.44
C ILE A 88 0.58 21.41 -6.30
N TRP A 89 0.90 21.10 -5.06
CA TRP A 89 1.92 20.13 -4.70
C TRP A 89 1.26 18.83 -4.26
N ILE A 90 1.98 17.73 -4.40
CA ILE A 90 1.69 16.48 -3.72
C ILE A 90 2.92 16.05 -2.93
N THR A 91 2.71 15.63 -1.68
CA THR A 91 3.83 15.35 -0.77
C THR A 91 4.69 14.16 -1.18
N ASN A 92 4.19 13.30 -2.07
CA ASN A 92 4.90 12.19 -2.69
C ASN A 92 4.10 11.74 -3.93
N GLU A 93 4.05 10.45 -4.25
CA GLU A 93 3.09 9.88 -5.18
C GLU A 93 1.65 9.89 -4.64
N ILE A 94 0.64 10.07 -5.49
CA ILE A 94 -0.78 9.94 -5.07
C ILE A 94 -1.09 8.51 -4.65
N ILE A 95 -0.57 7.56 -5.44
CA ILE A 95 -0.56 6.11 -5.24
C ILE A 95 0.70 5.54 -5.89
N HIS A 96 1.11 4.33 -5.51
CA HIS A 96 2.24 3.62 -6.11
C HIS A 96 1.92 3.07 -7.50
N ASN A 97 1.78 3.97 -8.47
CA ASN A 97 1.58 3.67 -9.89
C ASN A 97 2.18 4.76 -10.79
N PRO A 98 3.17 4.44 -11.63
CA PRO A 98 3.89 5.45 -12.42
C PRO A 98 2.99 6.18 -13.44
N SER A 99 2.08 5.46 -14.10
CA SER A 99 1.17 6.04 -15.10
C SER A 99 0.20 7.05 -14.47
N VAL A 100 -0.39 6.72 -13.32
CA VAL A 100 -1.28 7.64 -12.59
C VAL A 100 -0.54 8.91 -12.18
N ASN A 101 0.66 8.78 -11.63
CA ASN A 101 1.47 9.95 -11.26
C ASN A 101 1.93 10.77 -12.48
N ALA A 102 2.13 10.14 -13.64
CA ALA A 102 2.43 10.86 -14.88
C ALA A 102 1.25 11.74 -15.31
N HIS A 103 0.01 11.26 -15.21
CA HIS A 103 -1.18 12.09 -15.49
C HIS A 103 -1.29 13.28 -14.53
N LEU A 104 -0.98 13.11 -13.24
CA LEU A 104 -0.94 14.24 -12.30
C LEU A 104 0.07 15.31 -12.71
N ARG A 105 1.27 14.90 -13.17
CA ARG A 105 2.27 15.86 -13.71
C ARG A 105 1.77 16.57 -14.96
N GLN A 106 1.07 15.88 -15.86
CA GLN A 106 0.44 16.49 -17.04
C GLN A 106 -0.66 17.49 -16.68
N MET A 107 -1.27 17.35 -15.51
CA MET A 107 -2.20 18.30 -14.91
C MET A 107 -1.50 19.37 -14.06
N ASP A 108 -0.21 19.62 -14.30
CA ASP A 108 0.62 20.60 -13.60
C ASP A 108 0.66 20.42 -12.06
N VAL A 109 0.46 19.20 -11.56
CA VAL A 109 0.69 18.89 -10.14
C VAL A 109 2.18 18.64 -9.91
N LEU A 110 2.77 19.45 -9.02
CA LEU A 110 4.17 19.39 -8.64
C LEU A 110 4.37 18.34 -7.55
N PHE A 111 5.51 17.66 -7.55
CA PHE A 111 5.85 16.62 -6.57
C PHE A 111 6.93 17.17 -5.64
N ILE A 112 6.71 17.05 -4.33
CA ILE A 112 7.72 17.46 -3.34
C ILE A 112 8.98 16.62 -3.54
N PRO A 113 10.16 17.25 -3.77
CA PRO A 113 11.40 16.52 -3.97
C PRO A 113 11.82 15.77 -2.70
N VAL A 114 12.47 14.62 -2.90
CA VAL A 114 12.97 13.77 -1.81
C VAL A 114 14.48 13.59 -1.98
N GLU A 115 15.26 14.08 -1.03
CA GLU A 115 16.71 13.92 -0.99
C GLU A 115 17.11 13.11 0.25
N GLY A 116 17.87 12.02 0.06
CA GLY A 116 18.31 11.17 1.17
C GLY A 116 17.18 10.54 2.01
N GLY A 117 15.97 10.44 1.45
CA GLY A 117 14.77 9.98 2.17
C GLY A 117 14.04 11.06 2.97
N VAL A 118 14.44 12.33 2.83
CA VAL A 118 13.81 13.48 3.47
C VAL A 118 13.14 14.33 2.40
N LYS A 119 11.87 14.70 2.63
CA LYS A 119 11.12 15.60 1.74
C LYS A 119 11.55 17.04 1.95
N ASP A 120 11.82 17.75 0.86
CA ASP A 120 12.14 19.18 0.89
C ASP A 120 10.91 20.04 0.53
N PHE A 121 10.37 20.70 1.56
CA PHE A 121 9.24 21.61 1.44
C PHE A 121 9.65 23.07 1.19
N SER A 122 10.93 23.36 0.95
CA SER A 122 11.47 24.73 0.81
C SER A 122 10.80 25.55 -0.30
N ALA A 123 10.34 24.88 -1.36
CA ALA A 123 9.66 25.50 -2.50
C ALA A 123 8.15 25.74 -2.28
N VAL A 124 7.58 25.23 -1.19
CA VAL A 124 6.16 25.39 -0.87
C VAL A 124 5.93 26.72 -0.17
N GLU A 125 5.02 27.54 -0.70
CA GLU A 125 4.73 28.85 -0.13
C GLU A 125 3.31 28.92 0.47
N LYS A 126 3.07 30.00 1.22
CA LYS A 126 1.76 30.29 1.80
C LYS A 126 0.70 30.42 0.69
N GLY A 127 -0.43 29.74 0.88
CA GLY A 127 -1.54 29.74 -0.06
C GLY A 127 -1.43 28.68 -1.16
N ASP A 128 -0.30 27.99 -1.29
CA ASP A 128 -0.21 26.82 -2.16
C ASP A 128 -1.19 25.73 -1.71
N VAL A 129 -1.64 24.91 -2.66
CA VAL A 129 -2.47 23.74 -2.39
C VAL A 129 -1.57 22.53 -2.26
N VAL A 130 -1.74 21.71 -1.22
CA VAL A 130 -0.91 20.52 -0.99
C VAL A 130 -1.79 19.30 -0.77
N ILE A 131 -1.66 18.33 -1.67
CA ILE A 131 -2.33 17.05 -1.63
C ILE A 131 -1.55 16.08 -0.73
N LEU A 132 -2.24 15.52 0.26
CA LEU A 132 -1.75 14.38 1.04
C LEU A 132 -2.23 13.09 0.35
N PRO A 133 -1.35 12.12 0.09
CA PRO A 133 -1.64 10.96 -0.75
C PRO A 133 -2.54 9.92 -0.09
N ALA A 134 -2.91 8.87 -0.83
CA ALA A 134 -3.83 7.84 -0.33
C ALA A 134 -3.31 7.07 0.90
N PHE A 135 -2.00 6.88 1.01
CA PHE A 135 -1.32 6.28 2.17
C PHE A 135 -1.08 7.28 3.32
N GLY A 136 -1.47 8.55 3.11
CA GLY A 136 -1.44 9.62 4.09
C GLY A 136 -0.08 10.29 4.27
N ALA A 137 0.00 11.12 5.31
CA ALA A 137 1.17 11.91 5.66
C ALA A 137 1.41 11.83 7.17
N THR A 138 2.62 12.18 7.58
CA THR A 138 3.02 12.26 8.98
C THR A 138 2.38 13.47 9.66
N VAL A 139 2.24 13.41 10.98
CA VAL A 139 1.74 14.55 11.77
C VAL A 139 2.61 15.80 11.57
N GLN A 140 3.93 15.63 11.46
CA GLN A 140 4.90 16.71 11.30
C GLN A 140 4.72 17.41 9.95
N GLU A 141 4.52 16.67 8.87
CA GLU A 141 4.22 17.25 7.55
C GLU A 141 2.92 18.04 7.58
N MET A 142 1.85 17.49 8.17
CA MET A 142 0.57 18.19 8.28
C MET A 142 0.68 19.49 9.09
N GLN A 143 1.50 19.49 10.14
CA GLN A 143 1.76 20.66 10.96
C GLN A 143 2.50 21.74 10.18
N LEU A 144 3.61 21.37 9.56
CA LEU A 144 4.41 22.25 8.73
C LEU A 144 3.54 22.94 7.67
N LEU A 145 2.76 22.17 6.92
CA LEU A 145 1.90 22.69 5.85
C LEU A 145 0.81 23.63 6.39
N ASN A 146 0.21 23.30 7.54
CA ASN A 146 -0.80 24.15 8.16
C ASN A 146 -0.20 25.46 8.71
N GLU A 147 1.00 25.42 9.27
CA GLU A 147 1.75 26.57 9.78
C GLU A 147 2.24 27.49 8.67
N LEU A 148 2.76 26.93 7.57
CA LEU A 148 3.07 27.67 6.33
C LEU A 148 1.82 28.34 5.73
N GLY A 149 0.66 27.76 6.02
CA GLY A 149 -0.63 28.29 5.66
C GLY A 149 -1.13 27.86 4.28
N CYS A 150 -0.78 26.64 3.90
CA CYS A 150 -1.25 25.97 2.69
C CYS A 150 -2.72 25.55 2.79
N HIS A 151 -3.34 25.33 1.64
CA HIS A 151 -4.61 24.61 1.50
C HIS A 151 -4.32 23.12 1.41
N ILE A 152 -4.60 22.37 2.48
CA ILE A 152 -4.35 20.93 2.55
C ILE A 152 -5.55 20.18 1.99
N VAL A 153 -5.30 19.34 0.98
CA VAL A 153 -6.29 18.40 0.44
C VAL A 153 -5.88 16.98 0.85
N ASP A 154 -6.59 16.42 1.83
CA ASP A 154 -6.29 15.10 2.37
C ASP A 154 -7.02 14.00 1.60
N THR A 155 -6.30 13.27 0.76
CA THR A 155 -6.83 12.11 0.04
C THR A 155 -6.61 10.80 0.78
N THR A 156 -6.12 10.81 2.02
CA THR A 156 -5.84 9.59 2.80
C THR A 156 -7.03 8.64 2.79
N CYS A 157 -6.76 7.40 2.46
CA CYS A 157 -7.74 6.32 2.46
C CYS A 157 -8.38 6.19 3.86
N PRO A 158 -9.71 6.12 3.98
CA PRO A 158 -10.38 5.93 5.26
C PRO A 158 -9.93 4.69 6.04
N TRP A 159 -9.49 3.63 5.35
CA TRP A 159 -8.92 2.45 5.98
C TRP A 159 -7.58 2.74 6.68
N VAL A 160 -6.71 3.52 6.04
CA VAL A 160 -5.44 3.98 6.65
C VAL A 160 -5.74 4.85 7.89
N SER A 161 -6.73 5.73 7.81
CA SER A 161 -7.13 6.52 8.98
C SER A 161 -7.75 5.69 10.12
N LYS A 162 -8.31 4.51 9.85
CA LYS A 162 -8.69 3.56 10.91
C LYS A 162 -7.46 3.00 11.62
N VAL A 163 -6.37 2.71 10.91
CA VAL A 163 -5.08 2.32 11.52
C VAL A 163 -4.58 3.42 12.46
N TRP A 164 -4.63 4.68 12.01
CA TRP A 164 -4.22 5.82 12.84
C TRP A 164 -5.04 5.92 14.13
N ASN A 165 -6.36 5.72 14.04
CA ASN A 165 -7.21 5.70 15.24
C ASN A 165 -6.84 4.56 16.21
N SER A 166 -6.36 3.41 15.69
CA SER A 166 -5.89 2.28 16.49
C SER A 166 -4.64 2.66 17.29
N VAL A 167 -3.60 3.21 16.63
CA VAL A 167 -2.37 3.63 17.32
C VAL A 167 -2.58 4.84 18.25
N GLU A 168 -3.50 5.75 17.93
CA GLU A 168 -3.91 6.82 18.84
C GLU A 168 -4.62 6.27 20.09
N ARG A 169 -5.36 5.17 19.96
CA ARG A 169 -5.97 4.47 21.10
C ARG A 169 -4.90 3.78 21.95
N HIS A 170 -3.93 3.10 21.35
CA HIS A 170 -2.79 2.53 22.08
C HIS A 170 -2.09 3.60 22.92
N LYS A 171 -1.78 4.74 22.31
CA LYS A 171 -1.20 5.90 22.98
C LYS A 171 -2.04 6.39 24.16
N LYS A 172 -3.36 6.49 24.00
CA LYS A 172 -4.29 6.93 25.06
C LYS A 172 -4.31 5.96 26.25
N GLU A 173 -4.24 4.66 25.98
CA GLU A 173 -4.30 3.61 26.99
C GLU A 173 -2.91 3.17 27.50
N SER A 174 -1.85 3.88 27.09
CA SER A 174 -0.44 3.62 27.42
C SER A 174 0.03 2.21 27.03
N PHE A 175 -0.37 1.77 25.84
CA PHE A 175 0.20 0.61 25.15
C PHE A 175 1.22 1.09 24.11
N THR A 176 2.30 0.32 23.96
CA THR A 176 3.21 0.45 22.83
C THR A 176 2.56 -0.12 21.58
N SER A 177 2.60 0.64 20.48
CA SER A 177 2.10 0.15 19.19
C SER A 177 3.15 -0.73 18.51
N VAL A 178 2.91 -2.04 18.44
CA VAL A 178 3.64 -2.93 17.54
C VAL A 178 2.96 -2.87 16.17
N ILE A 179 3.66 -2.32 15.19
CA ILE A 179 3.15 -2.09 13.84
C ILE A 179 3.75 -3.15 12.91
N HIS A 180 2.92 -4.06 12.40
CA HIS A 180 3.32 -4.97 11.33
C HIS A 180 3.37 -4.21 10.00
N GLY A 181 4.56 -4.03 9.44
CA GLY A 181 4.73 -3.27 8.20
C GLY A 181 6.18 -3.00 7.85
N LYS A 182 6.39 -2.41 6.67
CA LYS A 182 7.73 -2.05 6.20
C LYS A 182 8.15 -0.71 6.82
N VAL A 183 9.25 -0.68 7.56
CA VAL A 183 9.74 0.51 8.31
C VAL A 183 9.81 1.78 7.47
N LYS A 184 10.28 1.65 6.22
CA LYS A 184 10.48 2.78 5.30
C LYS A 184 9.27 3.10 4.41
N HIS A 185 8.20 2.32 4.51
CA HIS A 185 7.00 2.54 3.68
C HIS A 185 6.21 3.74 4.22
N GLU A 186 5.68 4.56 3.33
CA GLU A 186 5.08 5.85 3.64
C GLU A 186 3.88 5.72 4.58
N GLU A 187 3.04 4.70 4.36
CA GLU A 187 1.92 4.42 5.27
C GLU A 187 2.38 4.07 6.70
N THR A 188 3.49 3.34 6.84
CA THR A 188 4.06 2.95 8.13
C THR A 188 4.67 4.17 8.82
N LEU A 189 5.37 5.03 8.09
CA LEU A 189 5.92 6.29 8.59
C LEU A 189 4.80 7.24 9.04
N ALA A 190 3.75 7.39 8.24
CA ALA A 190 2.57 8.16 8.61
C ALA A 190 1.94 7.58 9.88
N THR A 191 1.68 6.27 9.92
CA THR A 191 1.06 5.58 11.07
C THR A 191 1.88 5.72 12.35
N SER A 192 3.19 5.49 12.29
CA SER A 192 4.06 5.60 13.47
C SER A 192 4.12 7.03 14.03
N SER A 193 3.97 8.05 13.17
CA SER A 193 3.90 9.45 13.62
C SER A 193 2.66 9.78 14.49
N PHE A 194 1.59 8.99 14.38
CA PHE A 194 0.40 9.09 15.23
C PHE A 194 0.51 8.29 16.54
N ALA A 195 1.45 7.34 16.60
CA ALA A 195 1.66 6.51 17.77
C ALA A 195 2.32 7.31 18.92
N GLY A 196 2.25 6.75 20.13
CA GLY A 196 3.07 7.19 21.26
C GLY A 196 4.43 6.50 21.19
N THR A 197 4.60 5.48 22.02
CA THR A 197 5.68 4.51 21.89
C THR A 197 5.34 3.50 20.79
N TYR A 198 6.30 3.17 19.93
CA TYR A 198 6.09 2.17 18.88
C TYR A 198 7.32 1.31 18.60
N LEU A 199 7.06 0.15 18.01
CA LEU A 199 8.02 -0.76 17.40
C LEU A 199 7.42 -1.26 16.08
N VAL A 200 8.17 -1.22 14.99
CA VAL A 200 7.77 -1.78 13.70
C VAL A 200 8.44 -3.15 13.53
N VAL A 201 7.67 -4.15 13.13
CA VAL A 201 8.17 -5.49 12.77
C VAL A 201 7.79 -5.79 11.32
N LEU A 202 8.74 -6.35 10.56
CA LEU A 202 8.55 -6.64 9.14
C LEU A 202 7.76 -7.93 8.90
N ASP A 203 8.10 -8.99 9.63
CA ASP A 203 7.64 -10.35 9.36
C ASP A 203 7.50 -11.16 10.66
N LEU A 204 7.10 -12.42 10.52
CA LEU A 204 6.96 -13.35 11.65
C LEU A 204 8.28 -13.61 12.39
N ALA A 205 9.41 -13.60 11.70
CA ALA A 205 10.72 -13.85 12.31
C ALA A 205 11.11 -12.69 13.24
N GLU A 206 10.90 -11.45 12.82
CA GLU A 206 11.09 -10.28 13.68
C GLU A 206 10.10 -10.28 14.85
N ALA A 207 8.84 -10.61 14.63
CA ALA A 207 7.86 -10.74 15.71
C ALA A 207 8.26 -11.81 16.75
N GLN A 208 8.86 -12.92 16.30
CA GLN A 208 9.39 -13.96 17.19
C GLN A 208 10.53 -13.43 18.07
N LEU A 209 11.45 -12.62 17.52
CA LEU A 209 12.51 -11.99 18.32
C LEU A 209 11.94 -11.09 19.43
N VAL A 210 10.84 -10.37 19.15
CA VAL A 210 10.13 -9.58 20.16
C VAL A 210 9.51 -10.48 21.23
N CYS A 211 8.88 -11.57 20.83
CA CYS A 211 8.27 -12.51 21.77
C CYS A 211 9.30 -13.19 22.67
N ASP A 212 10.45 -13.59 22.11
CA ASP A 212 11.56 -14.17 22.87
C ASP A 212 12.10 -13.17 23.89
N TYR A 213 12.20 -11.89 23.52
CA TYR A 213 12.57 -10.83 24.46
C TYR A 213 11.56 -10.69 25.61
N ILE A 214 10.26 -10.62 25.32
CA ILE A 214 9.19 -10.51 26.32
C ILE A 214 9.24 -11.67 27.34
N LEU A 215 9.59 -12.87 26.88
CA LEU A 215 9.72 -14.06 27.72
C LEU A 215 11.05 -14.14 28.49
N GLY A 216 11.95 -13.16 28.33
CA GLY A 216 13.23 -13.09 29.04
C GLY A 216 14.37 -13.86 28.36
N ASN A 217 14.20 -14.29 27.11
CA ASN A 217 15.20 -15.06 26.35
C ASN A 217 16.05 -14.17 25.41
N GLY A 218 15.90 -12.84 25.46
CA GLY A 218 16.59 -11.89 24.58
C GLY A 218 17.70 -11.09 25.28
N ASN A 219 18.60 -10.51 24.48
CA ASN A 219 19.60 -9.53 24.94
C ASN A 219 19.20 -8.11 24.53
N ARG A 220 19.24 -7.16 25.47
CA ARG A 220 18.81 -5.77 25.24
C ARG A 220 19.61 -5.07 24.15
N SER A 221 20.93 -5.23 24.14
CA SER A 221 21.79 -4.55 23.15
C SER A 221 21.53 -5.08 21.75
N SER A 222 21.47 -6.40 21.59
CA SER A 222 21.17 -7.03 20.28
C SER A 222 19.76 -6.70 19.80
N PHE A 223 18.78 -6.58 20.71
CA PHE A 223 17.42 -6.17 20.37
C PHE A 223 17.39 -4.74 19.80
N LEU A 224 18.02 -3.79 20.50
CA LEU A 224 18.06 -2.39 20.06
C LEU A 224 18.83 -2.21 18.75
N GLU A 225 19.89 -3.00 18.53
CA GLU A 225 20.62 -3.02 17.27
C GLU A 225 19.75 -3.54 16.12
N LYS A 226 19.04 -4.65 16.32
CA LYS A 226 18.15 -5.24 15.30
C LYS A 226 17.03 -4.30 14.89
N PHE A 227 16.43 -3.60 15.85
CA PHE A 227 15.30 -2.69 15.63
C PHE A 227 15.72 -1.21 15.57
N ALA A 228 16.99 -0.94 15.27
CA ALA A 228 17.49 0.41 15.08
C ALA A 228 16.73 1.10 13.93
N GLY A 229 16.13 2.25 14.22
CA GLY A 229 15.30 2.99 13.25
C GLY A 229 13.88 2.45 13.07
N ALA A 230 13.51 1.35 13.73
CA ALA A 230 12.17 0.77 13.72
C ALA A 230 11.37 1.07 15.01
N THR A 231 11.90 1.92 15.89
CA THR A 231 11.31 2.24 17.20
C THR A 231 11.13 3.75 17.39
N SER A 232 10.24 4.12 18.31
CA SER A 232 10.10 5.51 18.75
C SER A 232 11.37 6.00 19.47
N PRO A 233 11.68 7.31 19.45
CA PRO A 233 12.79 7.87 20.22
C PRO A 233 12.71 7.51 21.71
N GLY A 234 13.82 7.04 22.29
CA GLY A 234 13.90 6.70 23.72
C GLY A 234 13.29 5.34 24.09
N PHE A 235 12.93 4.50 23.11
CA PHE A 235 12.37 3.18 23.35
C PHE A 235 13.27 2.30 24.24
N ASP A 236 12.68 1.74 25.30
CA ASP A 236 13.32 0.76 26.18
C ASP A 236 12.52 -0.54 26.19
N PRO A 237 13.00 -1.62 25.57
CA PRO A 237 12.23 -2.86 25.45
C PRO A 237 11.85 -3.49 26.81
N ASN A 238 12.56 -3.14 27.89
CA ASN A 238 12.22 -3.60 29.24
C ASN A 238 10.95 -2.94 29.81
N LEU A 239 10.65 -1.71 29.40
CA LEU A 239 9.51 -0.94 29.88
C LEU A 239 8.38 -0.96 28.85
N ASP A 240 8.75 -0.80 27.58
CA ASP A 240 7.82 -0.54 26.49
C ASP A 240 7.17 -1.81 25.94
N LEU A 241 7.73 -3.01 26.17
CA LEU A 241 7.10 -4.27 25.76
C LEU A 241 6.21 -4.90 26.85
N VAL A 242 5.97 -4.19 27.95
CA VAL A 242 5.09 -4.67 29.04
C VAL A 242 3.64 -4.69 28.60
N ARG A 243 3.20 -3.66 27.86
CA ARG A 243 1.82 -3.52 27.35
C ARG A 243 1.90 -3.16 25.88
N ILE A 244 1.48 -4.08 25.00
CA ILE A 244 1.56 -3.87 23.56
C ILE A 244 0.18 -3.95 22.91
N GLY A 245 -0.02 -3.10 21.91
CA GLY A 245 -1.14 -3.18 21.01
C GLY A 245 -0.67 -3.40 19.58
N VAL A 246 -1.40 -4.19 18.81
CA VAL A 246 -1.03 -4.55 17.44
C VAL A 246 -1.84 -3.74 16.44
N ALA A 247 -1.13 -3.11 15.52
CA ALA A 247 -1.68 -2.47 14.32
C ALA A 247 -0.86 -2.96 13.10
N ASN A 248 -1.38 -2.73 11.90
CA ASN A 248 -0.68 -3.15 10.69
C ASN A 248 -0.83 -2.12 9.57
N GLN A 249 0.18 -2.10 8.69
CA GLN A 249 0.06 -1.51 7.37
C GLN A 249 -1.04 -2.25 6.58
N THR A 250 -1.94 -1.50 5.92
CA THR A 250 -3.18 -2.01 5.31
C THR A 250 -2.97 -3.00 4.17
N THR A 251 -1.77 -2.99 3.58
CA THR A 251 -1.39 -3.80 2.42
C THR A 251 -0.56 -5.04 2.76
N MET A 252 -0.30 -5.35 4.04
CA MET A 252 0.46 -6.55 4.41
C MET A 252 -0.32 -7.85 4.13
N LEU A 253 0.39 -8.99 4.08
CA LEU A 253 -0.24 -10.31 4.00
C LEU A 253 -1.15 -10.55 5.19
N LYS A 254 -2.38 -11.00 4.91
CA LYS A 254 -3.39 -11.24 5.94
C LYS A 254 -3.03 -12.41 6.84
N SER A 255 -2.67 -13.54 6.25
CA SER A 255 -2.27 -14.74 6.98
C SER A 255 -1.15 -14.44 7.97
N GLU A 256 -0.10 -13.74 7.52
CA GLU A 256 1.04 -13.37 8.35
C GLU A 256 0.67 -12.39 9.45
N THR A 257 -0.12 -11.34 9.15
CA THR A 257 -0.59 -10.38 10.16
C THR A 257 -1.39 -11.06 11.28
N GLU A 258 -2.30 -11.96 10.91
CA GLU A 258 -3.08 -12.72 11.88
C GLU A 258 -2.19 -13.66 12.71
N GLU A 259 -1.18 -14.28 12.09
CA GLU A 259 -0.23 -15.14 12.79
C GLU A 259 0.63 -14.36 13.79
N ILE A 260 1.14 -13.19 13.40
CA ILE A 260 1.86 -12.26 14.28
C ILE A 260 0.97 -11.83 15.46
N GLY A 261 -0.29 -11.48 15.21
CA GLY A 261 -1.25 -11.14 16.26
C GLY A 261 -1.44 -12.28 17.28
N ARG A 262 -1.67 -13.51 16.79
CA ARG A 262 -1.79 -14.71 17.63
C ARG A 262 -0.49 -15.02 18.38
N LEU A 263 0.66 -14.77 17.76
CA LEU A 263 1.97 -14.98 18.38
C LEU A 263 2.15 -14.06 19.59
N PHE A 264 1.83 -12.78 19.46
CA PHE A 264 1.88 -11.82 20.58
C PHE A 264 0.85 -12.17 21.67
N GLU A 265 -0.38 -12.50 21.29
CA GLU A 265 -1.42 -12.91 22.23
C GLU A 265 -0.97 -14.11 23.09
N ARG A 266 -0.49 -15.19 22.45
CA ARG A 266 0.02 -16.38 23.15
C ARG A 266 1.20 -16.05 24.05
N THR A 267 2.10 -15.17 23.60
CA THR A 267 3.29 -14.78 24.36
C THR A 267 2.91 -14.03 25.64
N LEU A 268 2.01 -13.07 25.55
CA LEU A 268 1.56 -12.30 26.72
C LEU A 268 0.68 -13.14 27.64
N LEU A 269 -0.15 -14.03 27.07
CA LEU A 269 -0.90 -15.01 27.84
C LEU A 269 0.04 -15.92 28.65
N ARG A 270 1.15 -16.38 28.06
CA ARG A 270 2.17 -17.17 28.76
C ARG A 270 2.88 -16.35 29.84
N ARG A 271 3.15 -15.07 29.59
CA ARG A 271 3.94 -14.20 30.50
C ARG A 271 3.15 -13.71 31.71
N TYR A 272 1.87 -13.37 31.52
CA TYR A 272 1.03 -12.69 32.51
C TYR A 272 -0.19 -13.49 32.95
N GLY A 273 -0.56 -14.53 32.21
CA GLY A 273 -1.75 -15.35 32.48
C GLY A 273 -3.05 -14.77 31.92
N PRO A 274 -4.13 -15.57 31.89
CA PRO A 274 -5.39 -15.21 31.24
C PRO A 274 -6.13 -14.05 31.91
N THR A 275 -5.98 -13.89 33.23
CA THR A 275 -6.67 -12.83 33.99
C THR A 275 -6.12 -11.44 33.70
N GLU A 276 -4.83 -11.34 33.37
CA GLU A 276 -4.14 -10.08 33.12
C GLU A 276 -3.99 -9.76 31.63
N LEU A 277 -4.35 -10.67 30.71
CA LEU A 277 -4.10 -10.51 29.27
C LEU A 277 -4.63 -9.16 28.73
N ASN A 278 -5.85 -8.78 29.10
CA ASN A 278 -6.46 -7.53 28.63
C ASN A 278 -5.75 -6.26 29.13
N ASN A 279 -4.96 -6.36 30.20
CA ASN A 279 -4.13 -5.26 30.70
C ASN A 279 -2.83 -5.11 29.88
N HIS A 280 -2.40 -6.17 29.20
CA HIS A 280 -1.11 -6.27 28.52
C HIS A 280 -1.19 -6.37 26.99
N PHE A 281 -2.35 -6.76 26.44
CA PHE A 281 -2.54 -6.95 25.01
C PHE A 281 -3.78 -6.22 24.46
N LEU A 282 -3.61 -5.57 23.31
CA LEU A 282 -4.71 -4.96 22.59
C LEU A 282 -4.53 -5.10 21.06
N ALA A 283 -5.27 -6.00 20.40
CA ALA A 283 -5.17 -6.17 18.95
C ALA A 283 -6.40 -5.65 18.21
N PHE A 284 -6.16 -4.96 17.09
CA PHE A 284 -7.16 -4.68 16.07
C PHE A 284 -6.67 -5.19 14.74
N ASN A 285 -7.51 -5.94 14.02
CA ASN A 285 -7.22 -6.21 12.62
C ASN A 285 -7.45 -4.91 11.84
N THR A 286 -6.39 -4.35 11.27
CA THR A 286 -6.45 -3.12 10.48
C THR A 286 -6.10 -3.33 9.01
N ILE A 287 -6.09 -4.58 8.52
CA ILE A 287 -6.02 -4.88 7.09
C ILE A 287 -7.29 -4.34 6.41
N CYS A 288 -7.14 -3.74 5.23
CA CYS A 288 -8.28 -3.25 4.49
C CYS A 288 -8.94 -4.36 3.64
N ASP A 289 -10.25 -4.24 3.44
CA ASP A 289 -11.04 -5.21 2.70
C ASP A 289 -10.51 -5.44 1.28
N ALA A 290 -10.07 -4.36 0.61
CA ALA A 290 -9.53 -4.41 -0.75
C ALA A 290 -8.26 -5.28 -0.88
N THR A 291 -7.40 -5.28 0.13
CA THR A 291 -6.21 -6.15 0.19
C THR A 291 -6.64 -7.61 0.36
N GLN A 292 -7.60 -7.85 1.25
CA GLN A 292 -8.14 -9.18 1.52
C GLN A 292 -8.80 -9.79 0.28
N GLU A 293 -9.73 -9.08 -0.36
CA GLU A 293 -10.43 -9.54 -1.57
C GLU A 293 -9.46 -9.92 -2.69
N ARG A 294 -8.38 -9.14 -2.88
CA ARG A 294 -7.35 -9.43 -3.89
C ARG A 294 -6.51 -10.64 -3.53
N GLN A 295 -6.13 -10.80 -2.26
CA GLN A 295 -5.41 -12.00 -1.81
C GLN A 295 -6.30 -13.24 -1.98
N ASP A 296 -7.58 -13.17 -1.61
CA ASP A 296 -8.53 -14.28 -1.76
C ASP A 296 -8.77 -14.65 -3.23
N ALA A 297 -8.95 -13.64 -4.11
CA ALA A 297 -9.04 -13.86 -5.55
C ALA A 297 -7.74 -14.43 -6.14
N MET A 298 -6.59 -13.99 -5.63
CA MET A 298 -5.29 -14.51 -6.05
C MET A 298 -5.10 -15.97 -5.62
N PHE A 299 -5.45 -16.33 -4.38
CA PHE A 299 -5.43 -17.71 -3.91
C PHE A 299 -6.33 -18.61 -4.76
N SER A 300 -7.54 -18.14 -5.09
CA SER A 300 -8.47 -18.88 -5.95
C SER A 300 -7.90 -19.09 -7.36
N LEU A 301 -7.22 -18.07 -7.91
CA LEU A 301 -6.63 -18.14 -9.24
C LEU A 301 -5.42 -19.09 -9.29
N VAL A 302 -4.53 -19.06 -8.30
CA VAL A 302 -3.34 -19.92 -8.27
C VAL A 302 -3.64 -21.39 -7.93
N ASP A 303 -4.86 -21.70 -7.47
CA ASP A 303 -5.33 -23.07 -7.32
C ASP A 303 -5.76 -23.69 -8.68
N GLU A 304 -5.81 -22.90 -9.75
CA GLU A 304 -6.01 -23.37 -11.12
C GLU A 304 -4.70 -23.88 -11.77
N PRO A 305 -4.76 -24.77 -12.78
CA PRO A 305 -3.57 -25.24 -13.49
C PRO A 305 -3.06 -24.17 -14.45
N LEU A 306 -2.26 -23.24 -13.93
CA LEU A 306 -1.66 -22.12 -14.66
C LEU A 306 -0.19 -22.42 -15.00
N ASP A 307 0.24 -22.02 -16.19
CA ASP A 307 1.63 -22.15 -16.65
C ASP A 307 2.49 -20.94 -16.23
N LEU A 308 1.85 -19.77 -16.08
CA LEU A 308 2.52 -18.50 -15.77
C LEU A 308 1.55 -17.56 -15.03
N MET A 309 2.07 -16.83 -14.05
CA MET A 309 1.39 -15.69 -13.44
C MET A 309 2.01 -14.36 -13.91
N VAL A 310 1.16 -13.45 -14.37
CA VAL A 310 1.52 -12.05 -14.65
C VAL A 310 0.88 -11.18 -13.58
N VAL A 311 1.72 -10.53 -12.78
CA VAL A 311 1.30 -9.63 -11.68
C VAL A 311 1.61 -8.20 -12.08
N ILE A 312 0.58 -7.35 -12.18
CA ILE A 312 0.72 -6.02 -12.77
C ILE A 312 0.62 -4.91 -11.70
N GLY A 313 1.61 -4.03 -11.63
CA GLY A 313 1.58 -2.81 -10.82
C GLY A 313 2.96 -2.26 -10.48
N GLY A 314 3.00 -1.08 -9.84
CA GLY A 314 4.26 -0.41 -9.49
C GLY A 314 5.18 -1.25 -8.61
N TYR A 315 6.50 -1.14 -8.80
CA TYR A 315 7.50 -1.93 -8.06
C TYR A 315 7.66 -1.58 -6.58
N ASN A 316 7.11 -0.43 -6.16
CA ASN A 316 7.03 0.05 -4.79
C ASN A 316 5.68 -0.31 -4.11
N SER A 317 4.73 -0.90 -4.83
CA SER A 317 3.44 -1.31 -4.27
C SER A 317 3.55 -2.58 -3.43
N SER A 318 3.39 -2.47 -2.10
CA SER A 318 3.43 -3.64 -1.21
C SER A 318 2.34 -4.65 -1.56
N ASN A 319 1.11 -4.20 -1.84
CA ASN A 319 0.03 -5.11 -2.24
C ASN A 319 0.42 -5.91 -3.49
N THR A 320 1.02 -5.27 -4.50
CA THR A 320 1.45 -5.96 -5.73
C THR A 320 2.53 -7.00 -5.45
N THR A 321 3.51 -6.67 -4.61
CA THR A 321 4.56 -7.63 -4.20
C THR A 321 3.96 -8.86 -3.51
N HIS A 322 2.99 -8.68 -2.61
CA HIS A 322 2.35 -9.81 -1.92
C HIS A 322 1.54 -10.72 -2.87
N LEU A 323 0.94 -10.17 -3.93
CA LEU A 323 0.29 -11.01 -4.95
C LEU A 323 1.31 -11.89 -5.70
N GLN A 324 2.51 -11.37 -5.97
CA GLN A 324 3.61 -12.16 -6.54
C GLN A 324 4.12 -13.22 -5.55
N GLU A 325 4.25 -12.88 -4.27
CA GLU A 325 4.62 -13.85 -3.20
C GLU A 325 3.65 -15.03 -3.16
N ILE A 326 2.34 -14.78 -3.27
CA ILE A 326 1.32 -15.84 -3.31
C ILE A 326 1.56 -16.79 -4.51
N ALA A 327 1.79 -16.27 -5.72
CA ALA A 327 2.08 -17.10 -6.90
C ALA A 327 3.31 -17.99 -6.69
N ILE A 328 4.41 -17.41 -6.21
CA ILE A 328 5.67 -18.11 -6.01
C ILE A 328 5.54 -19.17 -4.90
N SER A 329 4.79 -18.88 -3.83
CA SER A 329 4.52 -19.84 -2.75
C SER A 329 3.80 -21.11 -3.22
N ARG A 330 3.07 -21.03 -4.34
CA ARG A 330 2.41 -22.17 -4.99
C ARG A 330 3.25 -22.83 -6.08
N GLY A 331 4.49 -22.40 -6.25
CA GLY A 331 5.42 -22.95 -7.25
C GLY A 331 5.11 -22.52 -8.70
N ILE A 332 4.26 -21.49 -8.90
CA ILE A 332 3.94 -20.99 -10.23
C ILE A 332 4.96 -19.90 -10.60
N ALA A 333 5.54 -20.01 -11.80
CA ALA A 333 6.42 -18.98 -12.33
C ALA A 333 5.66 -17.63 -12.40
N SER A 334 6.28 -16.55 -11.95
CA SER A 334 5.62 -15.25 -11.90
C SER A 334 6.50 -14.11 -12.40
N VAL A 335 5.92 -13.26 -13.26
CA VAL A 335 6.52 -12.01 -13.73
C VAL A 335 5.76 -10.82 -13.13
N HIS A 336 6.49 -9.91 -12.48
CA HIS A 336 5.95 -8.63 -11.99
C HIS A 336 6.36 -7.52 -12.94
N ILE A 337 5.39 -6.88 -13.58
CA ILE A 337 5.57 -5.77 -14.52
C ILE A 337 4.74 -4.55 -14.10
N ASP A 338 5.25 -3.35 -14.35
CA ASP A 338 4.58 -2.08 -14.03
C ASP A 338 3.84 -1.46 -15.23
N ALA A 339 4.16 -1.88 -16.45
CA ALA A 339 3.59 -1.35 -17.68
C ALA A 339 3.62 -2.38 -18.85
N PRO A 340 2.74 -2.24 -19.85
CA PRO A 340 2.69 -3.13 -21.02
C PRO A 340 4.00 -3.17 -21.82
N GLU A 341 4.75 -2.07 -21.85
CA GLU A 341 6.00 -1.91 -22.60
C GLU A 341 7.11 -2.85 -22.11
N ARG A 342 6.96 -3.41 -20.91
CA ARG A 342 7.85 -4.45 -20.37
C ARG A 342 7.82 -5.74 -21.19
N ILE A 343 6.72 -6.00 -21.89
CA ILE A 343 6.59 -7.13 -22.80
C ILE A 343 7.05 -6.66 -24.19
N GLY A 344 8.28 -7.04 -24.53
CA GLY A 344 8.94 -6.66 -25.77
C GLY A 344 8.70 -7.65 -26.92
N PRO A 345 9.09 -7.28 -28.14
CA PRO A 345 9.05 -8.18 -29.29
C PRO A 345 9.98 -9.38 -29.09
N GLY A 346 9.72 -10.48 -29.79
CA GLY A 346 10.58 -11.67 -29.75
C GLY A 346 10.44 -12.51 -28.49
N ASN A 347 9.28 -12.45 -27.83
CA ASN A 347 8.98 -13.22 -26.61
C ASN A 347 9.93 -12.90 -25.45
N CYS A 348 10.17 -11.62 -25.22
CA CYS A 348 11.04 -11.08 -24.19
C CYS A 348 10.23 -10.27 -23.17
N VAL A 349 10.53 -10.40 -21.88
CA VAL A 349 9.92 -9.58 -20.83
C VAL A 349 10.98 -9.04 -19.88
N GLU A 350 10.90 -7.75 -19.56
CA GLU A 350 11.62 -7.16 -18.44
C GLU A 350 10.71 -7.17 -17.21
N HIS A 351 11.09 -7.88 -16.16
CA HIS A 351 10.26 -8.04 -14.96
C HIS A 351 11.10 -7.95 -13.69
N LYS A 352 10.42 -7.70 -12.57
CA LYS A 352 11.02 -7.74 -11.25
C LYS A 352 10.82 -9.14 -10.64
N PRO A 353 11.88 -9.92 -10.37
CA PRO A 353 11.78 -11.12 -9.53
C PRO A 353 11.47 -10.73 -8.09
N LEU A 354 10.84 -11.64 -7.35
CA LEU A 354 10.58 -11.40 -5.92
C LEU A 354 11.89 -11.18 -5.17
N GLY A 355 12.00 -10.04 -4.48
CA GLY A 355 13.22 -9.66 -3.74
C GLY A 355 14.43 -9.32 -4.62
N GLY A 356 14.26 -9.29 -5.95
CA GLY A 356 15.33 -8.99 -6.91
C GLY A 356 15.19 -7.64 -7.60
N GLU A 357 16.23 -7.29 -8.36
CA GLU A 357 16.23 -6.16 -9.27
C GLU A 357 15.62 -6.52 -10.63
N LEU A 358 15.28 -5.51 -11.43
CA LEU A 358 14.76 -5.73 -12.78
C LEU A 358 15.71 -6.61 -13.61
N THR A 359 15.12 -7.62 -14.24
CA THR A 359 15.84 -8.56 -15.11
C THR A 359 15.04 -8.84 -16.37
N THR A 360 15.73 -9.34 -17.39
CA THR A 360 15.12 -9.72 -18.67
C THR A 360 15.04 -11.24 -18.80
N MET A 361 13.88 -11.74 -19.21
CA MET A 361 13.63 -13.15 -19.48
C MET A 361 13.25 -13.36 -20.96
N SER A 362 13.92 -14.30 -21.63
CA SER A 362 13.68 -14.64 -23.04
C SER A 362 14.14 -16.08 -23.36
N PRO A 363 13.31 -16.93 -23.99
CA PRO A 363 11.88 -16.72 -24.19
C PRO A 363 11.13 -16.75 -22.85
N PHE A 364 10.11 -15.91 -22.68
CA PHE A 364 9.32 -15.90 -21.43
C PHE A 364 8.01 -16.68 -21.53
N LEU A 365 7.37 -16.72 -22.70
CA LEU A 365 6.22 -17.58 -22.97
C LEU A 365 6.68 -18.95 -23.50
N PRO A 366 6.27 -20.07 -22.87
CA PRO A 366 6.55 -21.40 -23.40
C PRO A 366 5.84 -21.67 -24.74
N GLN A 367 6.26 -22.73 -25.43
CA GLN A 367 5.59 -23.23 -26.64
C GLN A 367 4.37 -24.10 -26.27
N GLY A 368 3.40 -24.22 -27.19
CA GLY A 368 2.19 -25.03 -27.00
C GLY A 368 1.01 -24.28 -26.37
N PRO A 369 -0.09 -24.97 -25.98
CA PRO A 369 -1.18 -24.34 -25.25
C PRO A 369 -0.70 -23.73 -23.93
N LEU A 370 -1.11 -22.51 -23.63
CA LEU A 370 -0.75 -21.80 -22.40
C LEU A 370 -1.97 -21.30 -21.66
N ARG A 371 -1.95 -21.46 -20.34
CA ARG A 371 -2.88 -20.84 -19.42
C ARG A 371 -2.16 -19.83 -18.55
N ILE A 372 -2.42 -18.56 -18.79
CA ILE A 372 -1.77 -17.43 -18.11
C ILE A 372 -2.77 -16.84 -17.12
N GLY A 373 -2.41 -16.86 -15.84
CA GLY A 373 -3.14 -16.11 -14.84
C GLY A 373 -2.67 -14.66 -14.81
N ILE A 374 -3.60 -13.72 -14.70
CA ILE A 374 -3.33 -12.29 -14.62
C ILE A 374 -3.99 -11.74 -13.36
N THR A 375 -3.25 -10.93 -12.62
CA THR A 375 -3.80 -10.12 -11.54
C THR A 375 -3.12 -8.76 -11.52
N SER A 376 -3.65 -7.81 -10.75
CA SER A 376 -3.04 -6.52 -10.59
C SER A 376 -3.24 -5.94 -9.19
N GLY A 377 -2.29 -5.10 -8.79
CA GLY A 377 -2.34 -4.42 -7.50
C GLY A 377 -3.48 -3.41 -7.40
N ALA A 378 -3.81 -3.04 -6.16
CA ALA A 378 -4.86 -2.06 -5.84
C ALA A 378 -4.66 -0.65 -6.45
N SER A 379 -3.47 -0.37 -6.99
CA SER A 379 -3.10 0.90 -7.63
C SER A 379 -2.97 0.78 -9.15
N THR A 380 -3.37 -0.33 -9.77
CA THR A 380 -3.20 -0.54 -11.21
C THR A 380 -4.49 -0.22 -11.97
N PRO A 381 -4.49 0.70 -12.95
CA PRO A 381 -5.65 0.96 -13.81
C PRO A 381 -6.00 -0.23 -14.71
N ASP A 382 -7.27 -0.37 -15.07
CA ASP A 382 -7.75 -1.43 -15.95
C ASP A 382 -7.11 -1.35 -17.34
N ARG A 383 -6.84 -0.15 -17.85
CA ARG A 383 -6.10 0.03 -19.12
C ARG A 383 -4.69 -0.54 -19.14
N VAL A 384 -3.99 -0.50 -18.00
CA VAL A 384 -2.66 -1.10 -17.90
C VAL A 384 -2.78 -2.62 -18.00
N VAL A 385 -3.84 -3.20 -17.42
CA VAL A 385 -4.12 -4.63 -17.51
C VAL A 385 -4.49 -5.02 -18.95
N GLU A 386 -5.35 -4.25 -19.62
CA GLU A 386 -5.68 -4.42 -21.04
C GLU A 386 -4.43 -4.40 -21.92
N GLY A 387 -3.58 -3.38 -21.79
CA GLY A 387 -2.37 -3.28 -22.61
C GLY A 387 -1.43 -4.48 -22.41
N VAL A 388 -1.33 -5.03 -21.20
CA VAL A 388 -0.58 -6.26 -20.94
C VAL A 388 -1.21 -7.47 -21.63
N ILE A 389 -2.54 -7.61 -21.56
CA ILE A 389 -3.28 -8.66 -22.25
C ILE A 389 -3.02 -8.60 -23.76
N ASP A 390 -3.14 -7.41 -24.37
CA ASP A 390 -2.91 -7.23 -25.80
C ASP A 390 -1.50 -7.64 -26.21
N ARG A 391 -0.48 -7.28 -25.42
CA ARG A 391 0.91 -7.68 -25.67
C ARG A 391 1.10 -9.19 -25.59
N LEU A 392 0.48 -9.86 -24.62
CA LEU A 392 0.51 -11.32 -24.49
C LEU A 392 -0.14 -12.00 -25.69
N LEU A 393 -1.29 -11.49 -26.15
CA LEU A 393 -2.02 -12.02 -27.30
C LEU A 393 -1.23 -11.83 -28.60
N GLN A 394 -0.64 -10.64 -28.83
CA GLN A 394 0.22 -10.37 -29.98
C GLN A 394 1.42 -11.33 -30.08
N LEU A 395 2.03 -11.67 -28.95
CA LEU A 395 3.13 -12.65 -28.92
C LEU A 395 2.68 -14.09 -29.14
N SER A 396 1.38 -14.38 -29.00
CA SER A 396 0.83 -15.73 -29.17
C SER A 396 0.38 -16.05 -30.60
N GLU A 397 0.29 -15.01 -31.45
CA GLU A 397 -0.01 -15.12 -32.88
C GLU A 397 1.25 -15.34 -33.74
N LEU A 398 2.43 -15.19 -33.14
CA LEU A 398 3.75 -15.47 -33.70
C LEU A 398 4.20 -16.90 -33.36
#